data_AF-A0A820VE04-F1
#
_entry.id   AF-A0A820VE04-F1
#
_cell.length_a   1.000
_cell.length_b   1.000
_cell.length_c   1.000
_cell.angle_alpha   90.00
_cell.angle_beta   90.00
_cell.angle_gamma   90.00
#
_symmetry.space_group_name_H-M   'P 1'
#
loop_
_entity.id
_entity.type
_entity.pdbx_description
1 polymer ?
#
loop_
_entity_poly.entity_id
_entity_poly.type
_entity_poly.pdbx_seq_one_letter_code
_entity_poly.pdbx_strand_id
1 'polypeptide(L)'
;MQTFVIASKSFQSITDICRRAANNELQVILFELNLSDGVSPVKVDEDSVVFNLGTLFRLVSSNRTPDGIWRAQLECANDAVQHIKNQLQSKVGRRLTWLTFGSYLNFLQPKNKAAEEYYYYLANLA
;
A
#
# COMPACT_ATOMS: atom_id res chain seq x y z
N MET A 1 -3.65 20.14 -12.10
CA MET A 1 -3.05 18.82 -12.32
C MET A 1 -4.15 17.78 -12.11
N GLN A 2 -4.55 17.04 -13.14
CA GLN A 2 -5.57 15.99 -13.01
C GLN A 2 -4.86 14.65 -12.85
N THR A 3 -5.26 13.89 -11.83
CA THR A 3 -4.72 12.57 -11.53
C THR A 3 -5.79 11.54 -11.84
N PHE A 4 -5.45 10.53 -12.63
CA PHE A 4 -6.34 9.43 -12.99
C PHE A 4 -5.80 8.13 -12.40
N VAL A 5 -6.67 7.36 -11.77
CA VAL A 5 -6.36 6.00 -11.30
C VAL A 5 -7.13 5.04 -12.20
N ILE A 6 -6.40 4.18 -12.90
CA ILE A 6 -6.98 3.17 -13.80
C ILE A 6 -6.61 1.81 -13.24
N ALA A 7 -7.61 0.98 -12.97
CA ALA A 7 -7.44 -0.39 -12.50
C ALA A 7 -7.92 -1.36 -13.59
N SER A 8 -7.23 -2.48 -13.76
CA SER A 8 -7.57 -3.54 -14.72
C SER A 8 -7.01 -4.87 -14.23
N LYS A 9 -7.76 -5.96 -14.41
CA LYS A 9 -7.29 -7.33 -14.14
C LYS A 9 -6.42 -7.88 -15.27
N SER A 10 -6.47 -7.28 -16.46
CA SER A 10 -5.61 -7.62 -17.59
C SER A 10 -4.32 -6.83 -17.53
N PHE A 11 -3.21 -7.53 -17.29
CA PHE A 11 -1.86 -6.95 -17.28
C PHE A 11 -1.47 -6.37 -18.65
N GLN A 12 -1.87 -7.04 -19.74
CA GLN A 12 -1.58 -6.57 -21.09
C GLN A 12 -2.31 -5.26 -21.38
N SER A 13 -3.61 -5.21 -21.08
CA SER A 13 -4.44 -4.04 -21.34
C SER A 13 -3.97 -2.82 -20.55
N ILE A 14 -3.60 -2.98 -19.27
CA ILE A 14 -3.12 -1.87 -18.45
C ILE A 14 -1.75 -1.37 -18.95
N THR A 15 -0.87 -2.28 -19.37
CA THR A 15 0.44 -1.91 -19.92
C THR A 15 0.29 -1.08 -21.19
N ASP A 16 -0.64 -1.45 -22.08
CA ASP A 16 -0.89 -0.71 -23.33
C ASP A 16 -1.54 0.66 -23.08
N ILE A 17 -2.35 0.81 -22.03
CA ILE A 17 -2.85 2.11 -21.58
C ILE A 17 -1.71 2.96 -21.01
N CYS A 18 -0.88 2.39 -20.14
CA CYS A 18 0.27 3.07 -19.55
C CYS A 18 1.25 3.58 -20.61
N ARG A 19 1.54 2.77 -21.63
CA ARG A 19 2.40 3.18 -22.76
C ARG A 19 1.79 4.33 -23.55
N ARG A 20 0.50 4.25 -23.86
CA ARG A 20 -0.20 5.34 -24.56
C ARG A 20 -0.18 6.64 -23.75
N ALA A 21 -0.39 6.57 -22.44
CA ALA A 21 -0.31 7.74 -21.57
C ALA A 21 1.12 8.31 -21.50
N ALA A 22 2.14 7.47 -21.33
CA ALA A 22 3.54 7.88 -21.30
C ALA A 22 3.99 8.53 -22.63
N ASN A 23 3.55 7.98 -23.77
CA ASN A 23 3.81 8.55 -25.10
C ASN A 23 3.15 9.93 -25.30
N ASN A 24 2.11 10.26 -24.53
CA ASN A 24 1.50 11.59 -24.50
C ASN A 24 2.09 12.47 -23.38
N GLU A 25 3.33 12.18 -22.97
CA GLU A 25 4.11 12.95 -21.98
C GLU A 25 3.48 13.00 -20.57
N LEU A 26 2.57 12.08 -20.26
CA LEU A 26 2.01 11.95 -18.92
C LEU A 26 2.97 11.15 -18.02
N GLN A 27 3.09 11.57 -16.76
CA GLN A 27 3.74 10.75 -15.75
C GLN A 27 2.84 9.57 -15.40
N VAL A 28 3.34 8.36 -15.66
CA VAL A 28 2.60 7.12 -15.42
C VAL A 28 3.30 6.28 -14.35
N ILE A 29 2.53 5.83 -13.37
CA ILE A 29 2.96 4.88 -12.36
C ILE A 29 2.02 3.67 -12.43
N LEU A 30 2.58 2.49 -12.68
CA LEU A 30 1.89 1.21 -12.66
C LEU A 30 2.16 0.52 -11.32
N PHE A 31 1.11 0.28 -10.54
CA PHE A 31 1.17 -0.48 -9.30
C PHE A 31 0.80 -1.94 -9.55
N GLU A 32 1.74 -2.85 -9.32
CA GLU A 32 1.51 -4.29 -9.29
C GLU A 32 1.27 -4.69 -7.83
N LEU A 33 0.04 -5.10 -7.50
CA LEU A 33 -0.35 -5.46 -6.13
C LEU A 33 -0.28 -6.99 -5.94
N ASN A 34 0.67 -7.44 -5.12
CA ASN A 34 0.73 -8.81 -4.62
C ASN A 34 -0.14 -8.92 -3.37
N LEU A 35 -1.27 -9.62 -3.50
CA LEU A 35 -2.21 -9.84 -2.40
C LEU A 35 -1.87 -11.16 -1.71
N SER A 36 -1.60 -11.11 -0.40
CA SER A 36 -1.40 -12.28 0.44
C SER A 36 -2.74 -12.91 0.87
N ASP A 37 -2.69 -14.19 1.24
CA ASP A 37 -3.83 -14.93 1.81
C ASP A 37 -4.28 -14.26 3.12
N GLY A 38 -5.37 -13.50 3.05
CA GLY A 38 -5.88 -12.70 4.17
C GLY A 38 -6.38 -11.32 3.74
N VAL A 39 -5.97 -10.86 2.56
CA VAL A 39 -6.46 -9.63 1.95
C VAL A 39 -7.55 -10.00 0.97
N SER A 40 -8.80 -9.85 1.38
CA SER A 40 -9.96 -10.07 0.52
C SER A 40 -10.53 -8.74 0.07
N PRO A 41 -10.05 -8.16 -1.04
CA PRO A 41 -10.73 -7.01 -1.62
C PRO A 41 -12.13 -7.43 -2.07
N VAL A 42 -13.10 -6.54 -1.89
CA VAL A 42 -14.48 -6.78 -2.29
C VAL A 42 -14.58 -6.52 -3.79
N LYS A 43 -14.92 -7.54 -4.58
CA LYS A 43 -15.22 -7.37 -6.01
C LYS A 43 -16.49 -6.55 -6.13
N VAL A 44 -16.40 -5.40 -6.80
CA VAL A 44 -17.58 -4.55 -7.10
C VAL A 44 -18.16 -4.97 -8.45
N ASP A 45 -17.29 -5.20 -9.43
CA ASP A 45 -17.65 -5.67 -10.77
C ASP A 45 -16.48 -6.45 -11.41
N GLU A 46 -16.59 -6.75 -12.71
CA GLU A 46 -15.59 -7.49 -13.49
C GLU A 46 -14.19 -6.86 -13.45
N ASP A 47 -14.08 -5.54 -13.37
CA ASP A 47 -12.81 -4.80 -13.48
C ASP A 47 -12.44 -4.06 -12.19
N SER A 48 -13.38 -3.90 -11.27
CA SER A 48 -13.24 -3.07 -10.08
C SER A 48 -13.24 -3.90 -8.80
N VAL A 49 -12.31 -3.58 -7.91
CA VAL A 49 -12.25 -4.11 -6.55
C VAL A 49 -12.08 -2.96 -5.56
N VAL A 50 -12.67 -3.11 -4.38
CA VAL A 50 -12.57 -2.16 -3.27
C VAL A 50 -11.80 -2.80 -2.13
N PHE A 51 -10.74 -2.13 -1.70
CA PHE A 51 -10.01 -2.51 -0.50
C PHE A 51 -10.70 -1.96 0.75
N ASN A 52 -10.58 -2.68 1.86
CA ASN A 52 -11.04 -2.17 3.15
C ASN A 52 -10.27 -0.89 3.51
N LEU A 53 -10.97 0.06 4.14
CA LEU A 53 -10.37 1.30 4.61
C LEU A 53 -9.19 1.00 5.55
N GLY A 54 -8.04 1.59 5.26
CA GLY A 54 -6.81 1.36 6.03
C GLY A 54 -5.98 0.16 5.56
N THR A 55 -6.29 -0.44 4.41
CA THR A 55 -5.39 -1.41 3.77
C THR A 55 -4.08 -0.71 3.43
N LEU A 56 -2.97 -1.27 3.90
CA LEU A 56 -1.64 -0.72 3.69
C LEU A 56 -0.85 -1.61 2.75
N PHE A 57 -0.07 -0.98 1.88
CA PHE A 57 0.82 -1.65 0.95
C PHE A 57 2.26 -1.20 1.17
N ARG A 58 3.20 -2.14 1.16
CA ARG A 58 4.63 -1.89 1.24
C ARG A 58 5.23 -1.90 -0.17
N LEU A 59 6.04 -0.90 -0.48
CA LEU A 59 6.83 -0.88 -1.71
C LEU A 59 7.96 -1.93 -1.61
N VAL A 60 7.91 -2.93 -2.48
CA VAL A 60 8.92 -4.00 -2.56
C VAL A 60 10.04 -3.60 -3.52
N SER A 61 9.65 -3.14 -4.72
CA SER A 61 10.59 -2.72 -5.74
C SER A 61 9.98 -1.60 -6.57
N SER A 62 10.85 -0.76 -7.13
CA SER A 62 10.43 0.18 -8.16
C SER A 62 11.52 0.31 -9.22
N ASN A 63 11.11 0.39 -10.48
CA ASN A 63 12.01 0.66 -11.58
C ASN A 63 11.30 1.50 -12.64
N ARG A 64 12.10 2.26 -13.39
CA ARG A 64 11.62 2.99 -14.56
C ARG A 64 11.91 2.16 -15.80
N THR A 65 10.90 1.87 -16.59
CA THR A 65 11.05 1.12 -17.84
C THR A 65 11.55 2.04 -18.97
N PRO A 66 12.11 1.47 -20.06
CA PRO A 66 12.61 2.26 -21.19
C PRO A 66 11.55 3.15 -21.84
N ASP A 67 10.27 2.74 -21.80
CA ASP A 67 9.10 3.50 -22.26
C ASP A 67 8.63 4.57 -21.25
N GLY A 68 9.43 4.87 -20.22
CA GLY A 68 9.23 5.99 -19.31
C GLY A 68 8.24 5.73 -18.16
N ILE A 69 7.62 4.56 -18.11
CA ILE A 69 6.65 4.16 -17.09
C ILE A 69 7.39 3.80 -15.79
N TRP A 70 6.92 4.30 -14.66
CA TRP A 70 7.36 3.81 -13.35
C TRP A 70 6.57 2.57 -12.98
N ARG A 71 7.23 1.43 -12.79
CA ARG A 71 6.61 0.23 -12.26
C ARG A 71 6.97 0.10 -10.79
N ALA A 72 5.96 -0.11 -9.96
CA ALA A 72 6.09 -0.29 -8.53
C ALA A 72 5.41 -1.59 -8.13
N GLN A 73 6.18 -2.51 -7.56
CA GLN A 73 5.65 -3.73 -6.97
C GLN A 73 5.34 -3.45 -5.51
N LEU A 74 4.08 -3.69 -5.16
CA LEU A 74 3.56 -3.49 -3.84
C LEU A 74 3.07 -4.82 -3.28
N GLU A 75 3.37 -5.09 -2.02
CA GLU A 75 2.78 -6.21 -1.29
C GLU A 75 1.86 -5.69 -0.20
N CYS A 76 0.85 -6.46 0.17
CA CYS A 76 0.01 -6.05 1.28
C CYS A 76 0.77 -6.14 2.61
N ALA A 77 0.77 -5.04 3.35
CA ALA A 77 1.39 -4.94 4.66
C ALA A 77 0.43 -5.24 5.82
N ASN A 78 -0.79 -5.74 5.53
CA ASN A 78 -1.83 -5.94 6.55
C ASN A 78 -1.37 -6.84 7.70
N ASP A 79 -0.60 -7.91 7.42
CA ASP A 79 -0.10 -8.81 8.46
C ASP A 79 0.93 -8.10 9.35
N ALA A 80 1.84 -7.32 8.76
CA ALA A 80 2.80 -6.50 9.50
C ALA A 80 2.08 -5.46 10.38
N VAL A 81 1.03 -4.82 9.85
CA VAL A 81 0.23 -3.82 10.56
C VAL A 81 -0.57 -4.47 11.69
N GLN A 82 -1.15 -5.64 11.45
CA GLN A 82 -1.88 -6.41 12.45
C GLN A 82 -0.94 -6.90 13.55
N HIS A 83 0.29 -7.30 13.19
CA HIS A 83 1.34 -7.65 14.14
C HIS A 83 1.71 -6.45 15.03
N ILE A 84 1.96 -5.27 14.44
CA ILE A 84 2.23 -4.02 15.17
C ILE A 84 1.08 -3.69 16.13
N LYS A 85 -0.17 -3.77 15.65
CA LYS A 85 -1.37 -3.53 16.47
C LYS A 85 -1.45 -4.49 17.64
N ASN A 86 -1.18 -5.78 17.43
CA ASN A 86 -1.19 -6.80 18.49
C ASN A 86 -0.09 -6.54 19.53
N GLN A 87 1.13 -6.19 19.09
CA GLN A 87 2.23 -5.80 19.99
C GLN A 87 1.92 -4.53 20.80
N LEU A 88 1.27 -3.53 20.19
CA LEU A 88 0.87 -2.32 20.91
C LEU A 88 -0.26 -2.60 21.89
N GLN A 89 -1.23 -3.44 21.50
CA GLN A 89 -2.30 -3.86 22.38
C GLN A 89 -1.77 -4.60 23.62
N SER A 90 -0.76 -5.47 23.47
CA SER A 90 -0.13 -6.13 24.62
C SER A 90 0.59 -5.15 25.55
N LYS A 91 1.28 -4.14 24.99
CA LYS A 91 1.97 -3.09 25.76
C LYS A 91 1.02 -2.13 26.49
N VAL A 92 -0.08 -1.73 25.86
CA VAL A 92 -1.04 -0.77 26.44
C VAL A 92 -2.05 -1.46 27.37
N GLY A 93 -2.14 -2.80 27.35
CA GLY A 93 -3.02 -3.58 28.22
C GLY A 93 -4.52 -3.34 27.96
N ARG A 94 -4.87 -2.81 26.77
CA ARG A 94 -6.25 -2.51 26.36
C ARG A 94 -6.46 -2.88 24.90
N ARG A 95 -7.66 -3.35 24.56
CA ARG A 95 -8.03 -3.66 23.18
C ARG A 95 -7.93 -2.41 22.31
N LEU A 96 -7.18 -2.49 21.21
CA LEU A 96 -7.07 -1.40 20.25
C LEU A 96 -8.04 -1.65 19.09
N THR A 97 -8.99 -0.73 18.88
CA THR A 97 -9.78 -0.66 17.65
C THR A 97 -8.92 -0.05 16.54
N TRP A 98 -9.33 -0.16 15.28
CA TRP A 98 -8.60 0.50 14.19
C TRP A 98 -8.58 2.03 14.34
N LEU A 99 -9.64 2.61 14.89
CA LEU A 99 -9.72 4.04 15.17
C LEU A 99 -8.75 4.47 16.28
N THR A 100 -8.68 3.73 17.40
CA THR A 100 -7.76 4.05 18.49
C THR A 100 -6.31 3.73 18.11
N PHE A 101 -6.09 2.69 17.32
CA PHE A 101 -4.79 2.38 16.73
C PHE A 101 -4.29 3.51 15.81
N GLY A 102 -5.12 3.99 14.88
CA GLY A 102 -4.78 5.12 14.02
C GLY A 102 -4.51 6.41 14.80
N SER A 103 -5.31 6.67 15.84
CA SER A 103 -5.09 7.81 16.75
C SER A 103 -3.77 7.69 17.51
N TYR A 104 -3.38 6.47 17.90
CA TYR A 104 -2.12 6.20 18.57
C TYR A 104 -0.93 6.42 17.64
N LEU A 105 -1.00 5.96 16.39
CA LEU A 105 0.03 6.23 15.38
C LEU A 105 0.19 7.73 15.11
N ASN A 106 -0.93 8.46 14.98
CA ASN A 106 -0.90 9.91 14.81
C ASN A 106 -0.36 10.63 16.05
N PHE A 107 -0.65 10.15 17.26
CA PHE A 107 -0.06 10.68 18.49
C PHE A 107 1.46 10.45 18.57
N LEU A 108 1.99 9.42 17.89
CA LEU A 108 3.42 9.16 17.80
C LEU A 108 4.12 10.02 16.73
N GLN A 109 3.41 10.57 15.74
CA GLN A 109 3.99 11.42 14.70
C GLN A 109 4.71 12.68 15.21
N PRO A 110 4.22 13.43 16.23
CA PRO A 110 4.98 14.55 16.81
C PRO A 110 6.32 14.14 17.46
N LYS A 111 6.50 12.84 17.79
CA LYS A 111 7.75 12.27 18.31
C LYS A 111 8.59 11.58 17.22
N ASN A 112 8.37 11.97 15.96
CA ASN A 112 8.63 11.26 14.69
C ASN A 112 9.92 10.43 14.57
N LYS A 113 11.03 10.79 15.24
CA LYS A 113 12.28 10.00 15.17
C LYS A 113 12.13 8.59 15.75
N ALA A 114 11.46 8.45 16.89
CA ALA A 114 11.31 7.14 17.55
C ALA A 114 10.27 6.25 16.86
N ALA A 115 9.25 6.86 16.23
CA ALA A 115 8.24 6.13 15.47
C ALA A 115 8.79 5.64 14.12
N GLU A 116 9.55 6.49 13.41
CA GLU A 116 10.32 6.06 12.24
C GLU A 116 11.35 4.98 12.60
N GLU A 117 12.17 5.17 13.65
CA GLU A 117 13.14 4.17 14.11
C GLU A 117 12.48 2.85 14.52
N TYR A 118 11.30 2.90 15.15
CA TYR A 118 10.55 1.69 15.50
C TYR A 118 9.95 1.00 14.27
N TYR A 119 9.44 1.77 13.30
CA TYR A 119 8.98 1.23 12.02
C TYR A 119 10.14 0.61 11.22
N TYR A 120 11.30 1.26 11.17
CA TYR A 120 12.52 0.73 10.55
C TYR A 120 13.04 -0.52 11.27
N TYR A 121 13.01 -0.54 12.59
CA TYR A 121 13.41 -1.70 13.39
C TYR A 121 12.51 -2.91 13.13
N LEU A 122 11.19 -2.72 13.11
CA LEU A 122 10.23 -3.79 12.85
C LEU A 122 10.25 -4.26 11.38
N ALA A 123 10.52 -3.36 10.42
CA ALA A 123 10.57 -3.70 9.01
C ALA A 123 11.85 -4.47 8.60
N ASN A 124 12.91 -4.43 9.40
CA ASN A 124 14.19 -5.11 9.14
C ASN A 124 14.40 -6.38 10.01
N LEU A 125 13.41 -6.77 10.81
CA LEU A 125 13.41 -7.98 11.64
C LEU A 125 12.54 -9.11 11.09
N ALA A 126 11.95 -8.92 9.91
CA ALA A 126 11.16 -9.92 9.18
C ALA A 126 12.02 -10.60 8.09
#